data_AF-A0A9D3T5Y5-F1
#
_entry.id   AF-A0A9D3T5Y5-F1
#
_cell.length_a   1.000
_cell.length_b   1.000
_cell.length_c   1.000
_cell.angle_alpha   90.00
_cell.angle_beta   90.00
_cell.angle_gamma   90.00
#
_symmetry.space_group_name_H-M   'P 1'
#
loop_
_entity.id
_entity.type
_entity.pdbx_description
1 polymer ?
#
loop_
_entity_poly.entity_id
_entity_poly.type
_entity_poly.pdbx_seq_one_letter_code
_entity_poly.pdbx_strand_id
1 'polypeptide(L)'
;MRFNQRLEEELRAANEERRRLEGVVIRLQRENGKIKRKAEEARAALAGGLERVREIQEQAQLVPSLQAQVQELEDERQRYRSQCTCRADTDDQDGPPAMTSYPPQRHSPTGRDESCNRGVEETFQRAVEGRAASDEEEEERGSEEGQCCLVEVKRLLNRLRCCAKGCQNTARHLLLSQTCFHANTHNSITASMELRSHTLTEEKESELEKCLCSIGRELQLKQDEVEMLRLEVQMVETERVRLSLLEEKLTDALTLLLQLRTKDISRRSLGKIFMDTLDVCSKAGHGPSQVPQVLDALCQQLLSCELLREGEGLQTGTGSKRDTANPLLISC
;
A
#
# COMPACT_ATOMS: atom_id res chain seq x y z
N MET A 1 25.86 -40.85 -33.56
CA MET A 1 26.71 -40.60 -32.37
C MET A 1 26.63 -39.14 -31.90
N ARG A 2 27.43 -38.18 -32.41
CA ARG A 2 27.48 -36.77 -31.91
C ARG A 2 26.15 -35.98 -31.89
N PHE A 3 25.10 -36.45 -32.57
CA PHE A 3 23.76 -35.87 -32.47
C PHE A 3 23.06 -36.38 -31.20
N ASN A 4 22.89 -37.69 -31.05
CA ASN A 4 22.29 -38.33 -29.88
C ASN A 4 22.94 -37.87 -28.57
N GLN A 5 24.28 -37.77 -28.52
CA GLN A 5 24.97 -37.30 -27.32
C GLN A 5 24.51 -35.89 -26.89
N ARG A 6 24.35 -34.96 -27.84
CA ARG A 6 23.85 -33.60 -27.52
C ARG A 6 22.39 -33.61 -27.11
N LEU A 7 21.56 -34.43 -27.76
CA LEU A 7 20.17 -34.65 -27.35
C LEU A 7 20.07 -35.25 -25.92
N GLU A 8 21.00 -36.14 -25.55
CA GLU A 8 21.12 -36.71 -24.20
C GLU A 8 21.67 -35.71 -23.17
N GLU A 9 22.42 -34.70 -23.59
CA GLU A 9 22.90 -33.57 -22.77
C GLU A 9 21.76 -32.54 -22.55
N GLU A 10 21.08 -32.13 -23.63
CA GLU A 10 19.91 -31.25 -23.62
C GLU A 10 18.75 -31.85 -22.80
N LEU A 11 18.46 -33.15 -22.96
CA LEU A 11 17.42 -33.84 -22.18
C LEU A 11 17.74 -33.91 -20.68
N ARG A 12 19.02 -33.97 -20.29
CA ARG A 12 19.45 -33.89 -18.89
C ARG A 12 19.25 -32.48 -18.34
N ALA A 13 19.76 -31.46 -19.01
CA ALA A 13 19.59 -30.07 -18.62
C ALA A 13 18.11 -29.67 -18.48
N ALA A 14 17.27 -30.07 -19.44
CA ALA A 14 15.82 -29.84 -19.37
C ALA A 14 15.16 -30.55 -18.17
N ASN A 15 15.60 -31.77 -17.80
CA ASN A 15 15.07 -32.47 -16.63
C ASN A 15 15.56 -31.89 -15.30
N GLU A 16 16.77 -31.33 -15.27
CA GLU A 16 17.33 -30.64 -14.10
C GLU A 16 16.60 -29.32 -13.85
N GLU A 17 16.36 -28.51 -14.90
CA GLU A 17 15.57 -27.28 -14.77
C GLU A 17 14.10 -27.57 -14.43
N ARG A 18 13.50 -28.62 -15.02
CA ARG A 18 12.16 -29.08 -14.65
C ARG A 18 12.06 -29.37 -13.14
N ARG A 19 13.06 -30.03 -12.54
CA ARG A 19 13.14 -30.26 -11.08
C ARG A 19 13.34 -28.98 -10.29
N ARG A 20 14.14 -28.02 -10.80
CA ARG A 20 14.32 -26.70 -10.17
C ARG A 20 12.99 -25.95 -10.10
N LEU A 21 12.23 -25.94 -11.20
CA LEU A 21 10.90 -25.32 -11.30
C LEU A 21 9.86 -26.04 -10.44
N GLU A 22 9.83 -27.37 -10.38
CA GLU A 22 9.01 -28.12 -9.41
C GLU A 22 9.29 -27.66 -7.97
N GLY A 23 10.57 -27.46 -7.62
CA GLY A 23 10.98 -26.89 -6.35
C GLY A 23 10.51 -25.45 -6.11
N VAL A 24 10.46 -24.61 -7.15
CA VAL A 24 9.88 -23.24 -7.08
C VAL A 24 8.37 -23.30 -6.85
N VAL A 25 7.64 -24.10 -7.63
CA VAL A 25 6.18 -24.26 -7.52
C VAL A 25 5.78 -24.71 -6.11
N ILE A 26 6.50 -25.67 -5.52
CA ILE A 26 6.24 -26.15 -4.16
C ILE A 26 6.50 -25.07 -3.09
N ARG A 27 7.47 -24.15 -3.29
CA ARG A 27 7.66 -22.99 -2.40
C ARG A 27 6.52 -21.99 -2.53
N LEU A 28 6.18 -21.58 -3.76
CA LEU A 28 5.10 -20.65 -4.05
C LEU A 28 3.74 -21.17 -3.54
N GLN A 29 3.47 -22.47 -3.60
CA GLN A 29 2.26 -23.08 -3.03
C GLN A 29 2.21 -22.93 -1.50
N ARG A 30 3.34 -23.13 -0.80
CA ARG A 30 3.45 -22.93 0.66
C ARG A 30 3.31 -21.46 1.05
N GLU A 31 3.89 -20.55 0.27
CA GLU A 31 3.78 -19.10 0.49
C GLU A 31 2.36 -18.60 0.27
N ASN A 32 1.70 -18.98 -0.84
CA ASN A 32 0.27 -18.72 -1.03
C ASN A 32 -0.59 -19.31 0.11
N GLY A 33 -0.24 -20.49 0.63
CA GLY A 33 -0.88 -21.10 1.80
C GLY A 33 -0.60 -20.41 3.15
N LYS A 34 0.42 -19.54 3.24
CA LYS A 34 0.63 -18.61 4.37
C LYS A 34 -0.19 -17.32 4.17
N ILE A 35 -0.16 -16.76 2.96
CA ILE A 35 -0.85 -15.50 2.60
C ILE A 35 -2.37 -15.65 2.77
N LYS A 36 -2.95 -16.77 2.31
CA LYS A 36 -4.39 -17.06 2.49
C LYS A 36 -4.80 -17.07 3.96
N ARG A 37 -4.05 -17.78 4.82
CA ARG A 37 -4.32 -17.82 6.27
C ARG A 37 -4.20 -16.45 6.92
N LYS A 38 -3.14 -15.68 6.64
CA LYS A 38 -3.02 -14.29 7.11
C LYS A 38 -4.20 -13.40 6.67
N ALA A 39 -4.70 -13.58 5.44
CA ALA A 39 -5.85 -12.85 4.94
C ALA A 39 -7.18 -13.29 5.60
N GLU A 40 -7.32 -14.57 5.95
CA GLU A 40 -8.46 -15.12 6.69
C GLU A 40 -8.44 -14.67 8.16
N GLU A 41 -7.28 -14.70 8.81
CA GLU A 41 -7.01 -14.14 10.14
C GLU A 41 -7.36 -12.64 10.20
N ALA A 42 -6.90 -11.85 9.22
CA ALA A 42 -7.21 -10.43 9.12
C ALA A 42 -8.71 -10.15 8.89
N ARG A 43 -9.41 -10.98 8.09
CA ARG A 43 -10.87 -10.88 7.91
C ARG A 43 -11.63 -11.19 9.19
N ALA A 44 -11.21 -12.20 9.95
CA ALA A 44 -11.83 -12.55 11.23
C ALA A 44 -11.62 -11.43 12.27
N ALA A 45 -10.41 -10.88 12.36
CA ALA A 45 -10.10 -9.74 13.21
C ALA A 45 -10.92 -8.49 12.86
N LEU A 46 -11.08 -8.19 11.56
CA LEU A 46 -11.92 -7.10 11.07
C LEU A 46 -13.41 -7.32 11.39
N ALA A 47 -13.92 -8.54 11.22
CA ALA A 47 -15.31 -8.88 11.52
C ALA A 47 -15.64 -8.63 13.01
N GLY A 48 -14.84 -9.18 13.93
CA GLY A 48 -15.02 -8.93 15.36
C GLY A 48 -14.71 -7.49 15.79
N GLY A 49 -13.92 -6.74 15.01
CA GLY A 49 -13.74 -5.30 15.18
C GLY A 49 -14.99 -4.51 14.81
N LEU A 50 -15.61 -4.82 13.66
CA LEU A 50 -16.86 -4.21 13.20
C LEU A 50 -18.05 -4.54 14.11
N GLU A 51 -18.07 -5.74 14.72
CA GLU A 51 -19.06 -6.13 15.71
C GLU A 51 -18.98 -5.25 16.96
N ARG A 52 -17.78 -5.07 17.56
CA ARG A 52 -17.58 -4.13 18.68
C ARG A 52 -17.91 -2.68 18.33
N VAL A 53 -17.66 -2.25 17.09
CA VAL A 53 -18.06 -0.90 16.63
C VAL A 53 -19.59 -0.75 16.62
N ARG A 54 -20.35 -1.79 16.29
CA ARG A 54 -21.82 -1.78 16.39
C ARG A 54 -22.29 -1.73 17.85
N GLU A 55 -21.72 -2.55 18.73
CA GLU A 55 -22.03 -2.51 20.17
C GLU A 55 -21.82 -1.10 20.76
N ILE A 56 -20.71 -0.45 20.42
CA ILE A 56 -20.40 0.92 20.84
C ILE A 56 -21.37 1.93 20.19
N GLN A 57 -21.75 1.73 18.92
CA GLN A 57 -22.72 2.60 18.22
C GLN A 57 -24.13 2.46 18.80
N GLU A 58 -24.54 1.28 19.26
CA GLU A 58 -25.80 1.03 19.95
C GLU A 58 -25.80 1.68 21.35
N GLN A 59 -24.71 1.55 22.10
CA GLN A 59 -24.54 2.25 23.38
C GLN A 59 -24.55 3.78 23.20
N ALA A 60 -23.89 4.30 22.16
CA ALA A 60 -23.85 5.73 21.85
C ALA A 60 -25.25 6.31 21.52
N GLN A 61 -26.14 5.53 20.91
CA GLN A 61 -27.53 5.93 20.66
C GLN A 61 -28.36 6.12 21.93
N LEU A 62 -27.99 5.48 23.05
CA LEU A 62 -28.66 5.66 24.34
C LEU A 62 -28.24 6.96 25.05
N VAL A 63 -27.03 7.48 24.78
CA VAL A 63 -26.45 8.64 25.49
C VAL A 63 -27.35 9.89 25.47
N PRO A 64 -27.96 10.32 24.35
CA PRO A 64 -28.86 11.48 24.35
C PRO A 64 -30.10 11.29 25.23
N SER A 65 -30.62 10.06 25.33
CA SER A 65 -31.80 9.76 26.16
C SER A 65 -31.46 9.80 27.65
N LEU A 66 -30.27 9.33 28.03
CA LEU A 66 -29.74 9.40 29.39
C LEU A 66 -29.40 10.85 29.77
N GLN A 67 -28.83 11.63 28.84
CA GLN A 67 -28.59 13.07 29.04
C GLN A 67 -29.89 13.84 29.29
N ALA A 68 -30.96 13.56 28.53
CA ALA A 68 -32.27 14.16 28.75
C ALA A 68 -32.86 13.82 30.14
N GLN A 69 -32.77 12.56 30.57
CA GLN A 69 -33.19 12.13 31.91
C GLN A 69 -32.37 12.80 33.02
N VAL A 70 -31.06 12.93 32.85
CA VAL A 70 -30.20 13.66 33.80
C VAL A 70 -30.62 15.13 33.89
N GLN A 71 -30.86 15.80 32.77
CA GLN A 71 -31.32 17.19 32.76
C GLN A 71 -32.69 17.36 33.46
N GLU A 72 -33.64 16.45 33.22
CA GLU A 72 -34.95 16.49 33.89
C GLU A 72 -34.82 16.32 35.41
N LEU A 73 -33.97 15.40 35.87
CA LEU A 73 -33.69 15.19 37.30
C LEU A 73 -32.91 16.35 37.94
N GLU A 74 -32.01 17.00 37.19
CA GLU A 74 -31.30 18.20 37.66
C GLU A 74 -32.25 19.39 37.81
N ASP A 75 -33.16 19.58 36.84
CA ASP A 75 -34.23 20.57 36.89
C ASP A 75 -35.19 20.29 38.06
N GLU A 76 -35.63 19.05 38.26
CA GLU A 76 -36.52 18.68 39.36
C GLU A 76 -35.85 18.93 40.72
N ARG A 77 -34.58 18.51 40.87
CA ARG A 77 -33.75 18.82 42.05
C ARG A 77 -33.63 20.33 42.28
N GLN A 78 -33.56 21.13 41.22
CA GLN A 78 -33.50 22.59 41.33
C GLN A 78 -34.86 23.20 41.69
N ARG A 79 -35.98 22.64 41.21
CA ARG A 79 -37.35 23.00 41.64
C ARG A 79 -37.55 22.73 43.14
N TYR A 80 -37.15 21.56 43.65
CA TYR A 80 -37.23 21.28 45.09
C TYR A 80 -36.36 22.23 45.92
N ARG A 81 -35.19 22.64 45.41
CA ARG A 81 -34.32 23.62 46.09
C ARG A 81 -34.92 25.03 46.14
N SER A 82 -35.61 25.49 45.10
CA SER A 82 -36.27 26.79 45.10
C SER A 82 -37.61 26.81 45.85
N GLN A 83 -38.29 25.66 45.96
CA GLN A 83 -39.51 25.49 46.74
C GLN A 83 -39.24 25.29 48.25
N CYS A 84 -38.05 24.82 48.64
CA CYS A 84 -37.67 24.73 50.05
C CYS A 84 -37.25 26.11 50.58
N THR A 85 -38.20 26.83 51.20
CA THR A 85 -37.97 28.07 51.97
C THR A 85 -37.06 27.90 53.19
N CYS A 86 -36.60 26.68 53.44
CA CYS A 86 -35.87 26.18 54.59
C CYS A 86 -34.45 26.74 54.82
N ARG A 87 -34.12 27.94 54.30
CA ARG A 87 -32.77 28.52 54.41
C ARG A 87 -32.70 30.06 54.37
N ALA A 88 -33.43 30.72 55.26
CA ALA A 88 -33.21 32.13 55.62
C ALA A 88 -33.09 32.38 57.14
N ASP A 89 -33.64 31.49 57.99
CA ASP A 89 -33.81 31.75 59.43
C ASP A 89 -32.66 31.25 60.34
N THR A 90 -31.43 31.74 60.15
CA THR A 90 -30.39 31.78 61.21
C THR A 90 -29.36 32.87 60.93
N ASP A 91 -29.68 34.14 61.23
CA ASP A 91 -28.72 35.20 61.59
C ASP A 91 -29.48 36.49 62.02
N ASP A 92 -30.30 36.39 63.06
CA ASP A 92 -30.90 37.56 63.73
C ASP A 92 -31.25 37.23 65.21
N GLN A 93 -30.30 37.48 66.12
CA GLN A 93 -30.61 37.69 67.54
C GLN A 93 -29.49 38.40 68.31
N ASP A 94 -29.90 39.43 69.06
CA ASP A 94 -29.12 40.46 69.76
C ASP A 94 -27.92 40.04 70.62
N GLY A 95 -26.86 40.86 70.59
CA GLY A 95 -25.72 40.80 71.52
C GLY A 95 -24.74 41.98 71.38
N PRO A 96 -24.69 42.95 72.32
CA PRO A 96 -23.89 44.19 72.18
C PRO A 96 -22.56 44.12 72.99
N PRO A 97 -21.73 45.19 73.10
CA PRO A 97 -20.64 45.40 72.16
C PRO A 97 -19.24 45.55 72.81
N ALA A 98 -18.18 45.29 72.04
CA ALA A 98 -16.79 45.57 72.44
C ALA A 98 -16.04 46.34 71.34
N MET A 99 -15.45 47.50 71.67
CA MET A 99 -14.73 48.36 70.70
C MET A 99 -13.22 48.13 70.69
N THR A 100 -12.65 47.92 69.50
CA THR A 100 -11.43 48.57 68.94
C THR A 100 -11.13 47.95 67.56
N SER A 101 -10.67 48.65 66.52
CA SER A 101 -10.54 50.10 66.29
C SER A 101 -10.43 50.44 64.78
N TYR A 102 -11.47 51.08 64.23
CA TYR A 102 -11.60 51.96 63.05
C TYR A 102 -10.88 51.71 61.68
N PRO A 103 -11.52 51.99 60.49
CA PRO A 103 -11.02 51.65 59.15
C PRO A 103 -10.37 52.86 58.39
N PRO A 104 -10.87 53.58 57.33
CA PRO A 104 -12.17 53.56 56.59
C PRO A 104 -12.12 53.57 55.02
N GLN A 105 -13.11 52.90 54.38
CA GLN A 105 -13.66 53.19 53.01
C GLN A 105 -12.76 52.91 51.77
N ARG A 106 -13.27 52.68 50.53
CA ARG A 106 -14.44 53.23 49.80
C ARG A 106 -15.15 52.28 48.81
N HIS A 107 -16.49 52.43 48.77
CA HIS A 107 -17.49 52.31 47.69
C HIS A 107 -17.40 51.28 46.53
N SER A 108 -18.53 50.60 46.30
CA SER A 108 -18.94 49.95 45.04
C SER A 108 -19.29 50.98 43.93
N PRO A 109 -19.58 50.53 42.69
CA PRO A 109 -21.02 50.38 42.35
C PRO A 109 -21.38 49.22 41.38
N THR A 110 -22.64 48.82 41.42
CA THR A 110 -23.35 48.11 40.33
C THR A 110 -23.93 49.11 39.33
N GLY A 111 -24.04 48.75 38.05
CA GLY A 111 -24.70 49.56 37.02
C GLY A 111 -25.17 48.71 35.82
N ARG A 112 -26.29 49.11 35.19
CA ARG A 112 -27.01 48.38 34.13
C ARG A 112 -27.64 49.41 33.19
N ASP A 113 -27.42 49.30 31.88
CA ASP A 113 -28.45 49.64 30.88
C ASP A 113 -28.12 49.05 29.48
N GLU A 114 -29.01 49.30 28.51
CA GLU A 114 -29.13 48.60 27.22
C GLU A 114 -28.70 49.43 25.97
N SER A 115 -28.65 48.76 24.81
CA SER A 115 -28.84 49.31 23.45
C SER A 115 -27.67 49.95 22.65
N CYS A 116 -27.26 49.20 21.60
CA CYS A 116 -26.88 49.62 20.23
C CYS A 116 -26.11 50.92 19.92
N ASN A 117 -24.89 50.81 19.35
CA ASN A 117 -24.66 51.17 17.93
C ASN A 117 -23.31 50.74 17.29
N ARG A 118 -23.42 50.03 16.16
CA ARG A 118 -22.67 50.09 14.88
C ARG A 118 -21.35 50.92 14.76
N GLY A 119 -20.28 50.25 14.29
CA GLY A 119 -19.54 50.66 13.07
C GLY A 119 -17.99 50.75 13.11
N VAL A 120 -17.37 50.52 11.93
CA VAL A 120 -16.00 50.95 11.50
C VAL A 120 -14.84 50.22 12.23
N GLU A 121 -14.12 49.28 11.59
CA GLU A 121 -12.87 49.46 10.78
C GLU A 121 -11.72 50.11 11.58
N GLU A 122 -10.43 49.74 11.48
CA GLU A 122 -9.69 48.64 10.85
C GLU A 122 -8.25 48.63 11.46
N THR A 123 -7.30 47.89 10.88
CA THR A 123 -5.84 47.86 11.21
C THR A 123 -5.46 47.17 12.54
N PHE A 124 -4.35 46.44 12.67
CA PHE A 124 -3.20 46.23 11.77
C PHE A 124 -2.93 44.75 11.42
N GLN A 125 -2.37 44.53 10.24
CA GLN A 125 -1.85 43.24 9.77
C GLN A 125 -0.37 43.07 10.17
N ARG A 126 0.07 41.84 10.51
CA ARG A 126 1.27 41.21 9.89
C ARG A 126 1.49 39.74 10.29
N ALA A 127 2.26 39.07 9.44
CA ALA A 127 2.48 37.62 9.42
C ALA A 127 3.63 37.16 10.32
N VAL A 128 3.61 35.86 10.66
CA VAL A 128 4.52 34.82 10.13
C VAL A 128 3.69 33.54 10.00
N GLU A 129 3.76 32.71 8.95
CA GLU A 129 4.93 32.06 8.32
C GLU A 129 5.51 30.95 9.23
N GLY A 130 5.61 29.73 8.69
CA GLY A 130 5.68 28.51 9.50
C GLY A 130 7.06 28.13 10.02
N ARG A 131 7.10 27.12 10.89
CA ARG A 131 8.30 26.34 11.20
C ARG A 131 8.02 24.84 11.08
N ALA A 132 9.04 24.10 10.67
CA ALA A 132 8.99 22.66 10.49
C ALA A 132 9.02 21.91 11.83
N ALA A 133 8.87 20.59 11.78
CA ALA A 133 9.27 19.73 12.89
C ALA A 133 10.75 19.97 13.22
N SER A 134 11.05 20.11 14.52
CA SER A 134 12.42 20.04 15.05
C SER A 134 12.58 18.72 15.79
N ASP A 135 13.78 18.16 15.65
CA ASP A 135 14.27 17.02 16.40
C ASP A 135 14.77 17.45 17.79
N GLU A 136 14.84 16.50 18.72
CA GLU A 136 15.38 16.56 20.12
C GLU A 136 14.76 17.66 21.04
N GLU A 137 14.68 17.54 22.37
CA GLU A 137 15.41 16.75 23.37
C GLU A 137 14.47 16.08 24.42
N GLU A 138 15.03 15.24 25.30
CA GLU A 138 14.38 14.80 26.54
C GLU A 138 14.41 15.91 27.62
N GLU A 139 13.25 16.26 28.18
CA GLU A 139 13.17 16.81 29.54
C GLU A 139 12.12 16.05 30.36
N GLU A 140 12.58 15.29 31.37
CA GLU A 140 11.74 14.59 32.34
C GLU A 140 11.07 15.58 33.32
N ARG A 141 10.11 16.37 32.82
CA ARG A 141 9.24 17.22 33.67
C ARG A 141 8.09 16.41 34.23
N GLY A 142 8.38 15.65 35.29
CA GLY A 142 7.41 14.89 36.06
C GLY A 142 6.18 15.73 36.43
N SER A 143 5.07 15.48 35.75
CA SER A 143 3.83 16.24 35.90
C SER A 143 2.88 15.51 36.85
N GLU A 144 2.59 16.11 38.01
CA GLU A 144 1.72 15.53 39.05
C GLU A 144 0.21 15.56 38.70
N GLU A 145 -0.18 15.15 37.49
CA GLU A 145 -1.59 15.13 37.02
C GLU A 145 -2.41 13.95 37.61
N GLY A 146 -2.14 13.59 38.87
CA GLY A 146 -2.86 12.56 39.63
C GLY A 146 -3.78 13.07 40.74
N GLN A 147 -3.74 14.37 41.10
CA GLN A 147 -4.39 14.87 42.33
C GLN A 147 -5.74 15.60 42.17
N CYS A 148 -6.21 15.88 40.94
CA CYS A 148 -7.46 16.63 40.73
C CYS A 148 -8.66 15.98 41.48
N CYS A 149 -8.87 14.68 41.26
CA CYS A 149 -9.96 13.92 41.87
C CYS A 149 -9.95 13.93 43.41
N LEU A 150 -8.76 13.86 44.04
CA LEU A 150 -8.62 13.85 45.50
C LEU A 150 -8.92 15.21 46.13
N VAL A 151 -8.54 16.31 45.46
CA VAL A 151 -8.84 17.67 45.94
C VAL A 151 -10.35 17.92 45.89
N GLU A 152 -11.04 17.53 44.81
CA GLU A 152 -12.49 17.70 44.69
C GLU A 152 -13.27 16.86 45.70
N VAL A 153 -12.93 15.58 45.88
CA VAL A 153 -13.55 14.73 46.90
C VAL A 153 -13.33 15.30 48.31
N LYS A 154 -12.14 15.84 48.61
CA LYS A 154 -11.85 16.52 49.89
C LYS A 154 -12.64 17.83 50.06
N ARG A 155 -12.92 18.55 48.96
CA ARG A 155 -13.78 19.75 48.90
C ARG A 155 -15.25 19.40 49.20
N LEU A 156 -15.74 18.30 48.64
CA LEU A 156 -17.08 17.75 48.89
C LEU A 156 -17.22 17.26 50.34
N LEU A 157 -16.22 16.53 50.87
CA LEU A 157 -16.21 16.05 52.25
C LEU A 157 -16.25 17.19 53.28
N ASN A 158 -15.56 18.30 53.00
CA ASN A 158 -15.61 19.49 53.86
C ASN A 158 -16.95 20.25 53.75
N ARG A 159 -17.57 20.31 52.56
CA ARG A 159 -18.93 20.85 52.39
C ARG A 159 -20.01 20.07 53.17
N LEU A 160 -19.78 18.80 53.49
CA LEU A 160 -20.71 17.95 54.23
C LEU A 160 -20.67 18.12 55.77
N ARG A 161 -19.80 18.99 56.32
CA ARG A 161 -19.70 19.19 57.79
C ARG A 161 -20.82 20.05 58.40
N CYS A 162 -21.63 20.73 57.60
CA CYS A 162 -22.61 21.72 58.08
C CYS A 162 -24.02 21.16 58.29
N CYS A 163 -24.17 20.08 59.07
CA CYS A 163 -25.48 19.60 59.52
C CYS A 163 -25.45 19.20 61.01
N ALA A 164 -25.95 20.08 61.88
CA ALA A 164 -25.96 19.90 63.33
C ALA A 164 -27.04 18.90 63.84
N LYS A 165 -27.83 18.28 62.96
CA LYS A 165 -28.96 17.40 63.30
C LYS A 165 -28.74 15.94 62.88
N GLY A 166 -27.60 15.36 63.26
CA GLY A 166 -27.45 13.90 63.41
C GLY A 166 -27.55 13.00 62.16
N CYS A 167 -27.65 13.54 60.94
CA CYS A 167 -27.78 12.76 59.69
C CYS A 167 -26.48 12.02 59.28
N GLN A 168 -25.97 11.14 60.14
CA GLN A 168 -24.78 10.32 59.89
C GLN A 168 -25.04 8.85 60.28
N ASN A 169 -25.40 8.01 59.31
CA ASN A 169 -25.06 6.58 59.30
C ASN A 169 -25.30 5.93 57.92
N THR A 170 -26.51 6.06 57.35
CA THR A 170 -26.88 5.44 56.07
C THR A 170 -25.98 5.84 54.89
N ALA A 171 -25.70 7.14 54.72
CA ALA A 171 -24.87 7.63 53.62
C ALA A 171 -23.38 7.20 53.71
N ARG A 172 -22.85 6.99 54.93
CA ARG A 172 -21.48 6.45 55.09
C ARG A 172 -21.40 4.98 54.69
N HIS A 173 -22.43 4.19 55.02
CA HIS A 173 -22.41 2.76 54.77
C HIS A 173 -22.41 2.43 53.27
N LEU A 174 -23.11 3.22 52.45
CA LEU A 174 -23.16 3.02 50.99
C LEU A 174 -21.78 3.22 50.34
N LEU A 175 -21.11 4.35 50.63
CA LEU A 175 -19.80 4.70 50.06
C LEU A 175 -18.67 3.76 50.54
N LEU A 176 -18.75 3.24 51.77
CA LEU A 176 -17.81 2.24 52.27
C LEU A 176 -18.10 0.84 51.68
N SER A 177 -19.37 0.46 51.51
CA SER A 177 -19.72 -0.87 50.98
C SER A 177 -19.24 -1.13 49.55
N GLN A 178 -19.19 -0.10 48.69
CA GLN A 178 -18.68 -0.23 47.32
C GLN A 178 -17.15 -0.24 47.22
N THR A 179 -16.40 0.10 48.28
CA THR A 179 -14.93 0.22 48.25
C THR A 179 -14.18 -0.94 48.91
N CYS A 180 -14.86 -1.84 49.64
CA CYS A 180 -14.21 -2.89 50.42
C CYS A 180 -13.83 -4.20 49.69
N PHE A 181 -14.13 -4.38 48.40
CA PHE A 181 -13.87 -5.65 47.69
C PHE A 181 -12.52 -5.76 46.96
N HIS A 182 -11.77 -4.67 46.77
CA HIS A 182 -10.51 -4.68 45.99
C HIS A 182 -9.28 -4.03 46.68
N ALA A 183 -9.38 -3.75 47.99
CA ALA A 183 -8.46 -2.87 48.70
C ALA A 183 -7.11 -3.49 49.16
N ASN A 184 -6.79 -4.76 48.85
CA ASN A 184 -5.60 -5.43 49.43
C ASN A 184 -4.74 -6.26 48.46
N THR A 185 -4.92 -6.10 47.14
CA THR A 185 -4.08 -6.78 46.11
C THR A 185 -3.57 -5.84 45.02
N HIS A 186 -4.05 -4.59 44.92
CA HIS A 186 -3.88 -3.80 43.71
C HIS A 186 -2.46 -3.24 43.46
N ASN A 187 -1.73 -2.84 44.50
CA ASN A 187 -0.42 -2.16 44.34
C ASN A 187 0.69 -3.06 43.74
N SER A 188 0.56 -4.38 43.82
CA SER A 188 1.49 -5.31 43.15
C SER A 188 1.02 -5.70 41.74
N ILE A 189 -0.19 -5.32 41.34
CA ILE A 189 -0.81 -5.70 40.06
C ILE A 189 -0.74 -4.55 39.07
N THR A 190 -0.98 -3.29 39.45
CA THR A 190 -0.84 -2.13 38.55
C THR A 190 0.57 -1.98 38.00
N ALA A 191 1.58 -1.91 38.88
CA ALA A 191 2.99 -1.85 38.46
C ALA A 191 3.41 -3.07 37.59
N SER A 192 2.84 -4.25 37.85
CA SER A 192 3.08 -5.45 37.03
C SER A 192 2.30 -5.45 35.70
N MET A 193 1.24 -4.65 35.56
CA MET A 193 0.48 -4.45 34.32
C MET A 193 1.09 -3.32 33.48
N GLU A 194 1.57 -2.25 34.10
CA GLU A 194 2.28 -1.15 33.42
C GLU A 194 3.61 -1.65 32.84
N LEU A 195 4.45 -2.31 33.65
CA LEU A 195 5.70 -2.93 33.17
C LEU A 195 5.46 -3.98 32.07
N ARG A 196 4.36 -4.76 32.17
CA ARG A 196 3.92 -5.65 31.08
C ARG A 196 3.42 -4.92 29.85
N SER A 197 2.81 -3.74 29.99
CA SER A 197 2.30 -2.98 28.84
C SER A 197 3.45 -2.38 28.05
N HIS A 198 4.45 -1.78 28.73
CA HIS A 198 5.65 -1.25 28.08
C HIS A 198 6.48 -2.35 27.39
N THR A 199 6.75 -3.46 28.08
CA THR A 199 7.46 -4.60 27.45
C THR A 199 6.67 -5.21 26.30
N LEU A 200 5.34 -5.27 26.37
CA LEU A 200 4.51 -5.71 25.23
C LEU A 200 4.53 -4.72 24.07
N THR A 201 4.58 -3.40 24.29
CA THR A 201 4.72 -2.42 23.19
C THR A 201 6.10 -2.53 22.54
N GLU A 202 7.18 -2.60 23.32
CA GLU A 202 8.56 -2.78 22.82
C GLU A 202 8.72 -4.10 22.03
N GLU A 203 8.14 -5.20 22.52
CA GLU A 203 8.12 -6.47 21.79
C GLU A 203 7.37 -6.36 20.46
N LYS A 204 6.23 -5.65 20.42
CA LYS A 204 5.44 -5.48 19.18
C LYS A 204 6.08 -4.51 18.19
N GLU A 205 6.72 -3.46 18.65
CA GLU A 205 7.50 -2.55 17.80
C GLU A 205 8.72 -3.27 17.23
N SER A 206 9.42 -4.07 18.03
CA SER A 206 10.55 -4.87 17.56
C SER A 206 10.12 -6.03 16.64
N GLU A 207 8.90 -6.57 16.77
CA GLU A 207 8.32 -7.48 15.77
C GLU A 207 7.94 -6.75 14.47
N LEU A 208 7.38 -5.53 14.56
CA LEU A 208 7.03 -4.70 13.42
C LEU A 208 8.27 -4.32 12.61
N GLU A 209 9.33 -3.86 13.28
CA GLU A 209 10.62 -3.52 12.66
C GLU A 209 11.23 -4.74 11.94
N LYS A 210 11.28 -5.90 12.60
CA LYS A 210 11.75 -7.16 11.97
C LYS A 210 10.89 -7.55 10.76
N CYS A 211 9.58 -7.28 10.80
CA CYS A 211 8.67 -7.50 9.68
C CYS A 211 8.98 -6.55 8.51
N LEU A 212 9.13 -5.25 8.78
CA LEU A 212 9.50 -4.23 7.78
C LEU A 212 10.87 -4.52 7.15
N CYS A 213 11.86 -4.90 7.96
CA CYS A 213 13.18 -5.35 7.50
C CYS A 213 13.13 -6.67 6.70
N SER A 214 12.11 -7.51 6.90
CA SER A 214 11.87 -8.69 6.04
C SER A 214 11.25 -8.27 4.71
N ILE A 215 10.22 -7.42 4.74
CA ILE A 215 9.49 -6.94 3.56
C ILE A 215 10.41 -6.11 2.65
N GLY A 216 11.25 -5.23 3.21
CA GLY A 216 12.22 -4.45 2.42
C GLY A 216 13.25 -5.31 1.68
N ARG A 217 13.71 -6.41 2.30
CA ARG A 217 14.60 -7.38 1.63
C ARG A 217 13.87 -8.21 0.58
N GLU A 218 12.62 -8.60 0.81
CA GLU A 218 11.79 -9.28 -0.19
C GLU A 218 11.50 -8.37 -1.39
N LEU A 219 11.22 -7.08 -1.14
CA LEU A 219 11.02 -6.07 -2.17
C LEU A 219 12.29 -5.80 -2.99
N GLN A 220 13.47 -5.73 -2.34
CA GLN A 220 14.75 -5.61 -3.06
C GLN A 220 15.00 -6.82 -3.96
N LEU A 221 14.83 -8.05 -3.45
CA LEU A 221 14.98 -9.25 -4.28
C LEU A 221 14.00 -9.29 -5.46
N LYS A 222 12.80 -8.72 -5.30
CA LYS A 222 11.82 -8.57 -6.39
C LYS A 222 12.19 -7.47 -7.38
N GLN A 223 12.85 -6.40 -6.94
CA GLN A 223 13.43 -5.38 -7.84
C GLN A 223 14.56 -5.99 -8.67
N ASP A 224 15.49 -6.72 -8.04
CA ASP A 224 16.59 -7.41 -8.71
C ASP A 224 16.07 -8.44 -9.75
N GLU A 225 15.02 -9.20 -9.40
CA GLU A 225 14.34 -10.13 -10.31
C GLU A 225 13.67 -9.41 -11.49
N VAL A 226 13.03 -8.26 -11.27
CA VAL A 226 12.43 -7.44 -12.34
C VAL A 226 13.50 -6.86 -13.27
N GLU A 227 14.66 -6.45 -12.76
CA GLU A 227 15.76 -5.95 -13.59
C GLU A 227 16.41 -7.05 -14.42
N MET A 228 16.60 -8.25 -13.85
CA MET A 228 17.06 -9.43 -14.57
C MET A 228 16.07 -9.85 -15.68
N LEU A 229 14.77 -9.88 -15.39
CA LEU A 229 13.73 -10.19 -16.37
C LEU A 229 13.63 -9.12 -17.48
N ARG A 230 13.88 -7.84 -17.18
CA ARG A 230 13.95 -6.78 -18.21
C ARG A 230 15.09 -7.02 -19.20
N LEU A 231 16.26 -7.46 -18.72
CA LEU A 231 17.40 -7.82 -19.57
C LEU A 231 17.10 -9.07 -20.43
N GLU A 232 16.44 -10.09 -19.85
CA GLU A 232 16.00 -11.27 -20.60
C GLU A 232 15.00 -10.89 -21.70
N VAL A 233 13.98 -10.09 -21.39
CA VAL A 233 13.01 -9.58 -22.38
C VAL A 233 13.72 -8.80 -23.49
N GLN A 234 14.67 -7.92 -23.15
CA GLN A 234 15.44 -7.17 -24.15
C GLN A 234 16.25 -8.11 -25.07
N MET A 235 16.86 -9.17 -24.53
CA MET A 235 17.57 -10.17 -25.33
C MET A 235 16.60 -10.95 -26.24
N VAL A 236 15.45 -11.39 -25.73
CA VAL A 236 14.42 -12.07 -26.52
C VAL A 236 13.85 -11.15 -27.61
N GLU A 237 13.68 -9.85 -27.36
CA GLU A 237 13.24 -8.89 -28.36
C GLU A 237 14.28 -8.68 -29.48
N THR A 238 15.57 -8.55 -29.14
CA THR A 238 16.63 -8.43 -30.15
C THR A 238 16.74 -9.70 -31.01
N GLU A 239 16.62 -10.89 -30.40
CA GLU A 239 16.61 -12.16 -31.13
C GLU A 239 15.34 -12.33 -31.99
N ARG A 240 14.16 -11.89 -31.51
CA ARG A 240 12.91 -11.87 -32.28
C ARG A 240 13.05 -11.00 -33.53
N VAL A 241 13.65 -9.81 -33.41
CA VAL A 241 13.93 -8.93 -34.57
C VAL A 241 14.94 -9.57 -35.51
N ARG A 242 16.01 -10.18 -34.98
CA ARG A 242 17.03 -10.90 -35.79
C ARG A 242 16.44 -12.08 -36.57
N LEU A 243 15.49 -12.81 -35.97
CA LEU A 243 14.78 -13.92 -36.62
C LEU A 243 13.76 -13.41 -37.65
N SER A 244 13.02 -12.33 -37.35
CA SER A 244 12.09 -11.72 -38.30
C SER A 244 12.78 -11.24 -39.59
N LEU A 245 13.96 -10.62 -39.46
CA LEU A 245 14.79 -10.21 -40.61
C LEU A 245 15.37 -11.41 -41.38
N LEU A 246 15.59 -12.54 -40.70
CA LEU A 246 16.02 -13.79 -41.35
C LEU A 246 14.87 -14.45 -42.12
N GLU A 247 13.65 -14.42 -41.59
CA GLU A 247 12.43 -14.90 -42.23
C GLU A 247 12.07 -14.10 -43.49
N GLU A 248 12.21 -12.77 -43.43
CA GLU A 248 12.09 -11.86 -44.58
C GLU A 248 13.10 -12.24 -45.69
N LYS A 249 14.39 -12.34 -45.35
CA LYS A 249 15.44 -12.75 -46.31
C LYS A 249 15.27 -14.15 -46.87
N LEU A 250 14.73 -15.10 -46.09
CA LEU A 250 14.36 -16.43 -46.59
C LEU A 250 13.21 -16.34 -47.60
N THR A 251 12.22 -15.49 -47.33
CA THR A 251 11.06 -15.28 -48.20
C THR A 251 11.48 -14.64 -49.52
N ASP A 252 12.38 -13.66 -49.51
CA ASP A 252 12.99 -13.08 -50.72
C ASP A 252 13.75 -14.15 -51.53
N ALA A 253 14.66 -14.88 -50.88
CA ALA A 253 15.47 -15.92 -51.53
C ALA A 253 14.59 -17.00 -52.18
N LEU A 254 13.55 -17.46 -51.47
CA LEU A 254 12.58 -18.43 -51.98
C LEU A 254 11.77 -17.86 -53.15
N THR A 255 11.35 -16.59 -53.08
CA THR A 255 10.60 -15.93 -54.17
C THR A 255 11.44 -15.82 -55.44
N LEU A 256 12.71 -15.38 -55.32
CA LEU A 256 13.65 -15.30 -56.44
C LEU A 256 13.97 -16.68 -57.04
N LEU A 257 14.13 -17.71 -56.20
CA LEU A 257 14.32 -19.11 -56.65
C LEU A 257 13.08 -19.68 -57.35
N LEU A 258 11.87 -19.33 -56.90
CA LEU A 258 10.61 -19.71 -57.55
C LEU A 258 10.47 -19.01 -58.92
N GLN A 259 10.82 -17.73 -59.01
CA GLN A 259 10.85 -17.00 -60.29
C GLN A 259 11.85 -17.64 -61.28
N LEU A 260 13.07 -17.96 -60.83
CA LEU A 260 14.05 -18.66 -61.66
C LEU A 260 13.56 -20.05 -62.12
N ARG A 261 12.82 -20.76 -61.26
CA ARG A 261 12.18 -22.04 -61.62
C ARG A 261 11.11 -21.84 -62.71
N THR A 262 10.33 -20.76 -62.67
CA THR A 262 9.35 -20.45 -63.73
C THR A 262 9.97 -19.97 -65.04
N LYS A 263 11.28 -19.66 -65.05
CA LYS A 263 12.05 -19.29 -66.25
C LYS A 263 13.00 -20.39 -66.73
N ASP A 264 12.78 -21.64 -66.30
CA ASP A 264 13.54 -22.85 -66.69
C ASP A 264 15.08 -22.69 -66.71
N ILE A 265 15.63 -22.06 -65.66
CA ILE A 265 17.07 -21.82 -65.56
C ILE A 265 17.90 -23.12 -65.71
N SER A 266 18.94 -23.07 -66.55
CA SER A 266 19.81 -24.23 -66.75
C SER A 266 20.51 -24.63 -65.43
N ARG A 267 20.66 -25.95 -65.20
CA ARG A 267 21.41 -26.48 -64.04
C ARG A 267 22.85 -25.94 -63.95
N ARG A 268 23.44 -25.57 -65.09
CA ARG A 268 24.79 -25.00 -65.19
C ARG A 268 24.83 -23.55 -64.70
N SER A 269 23.81 -22.76 -65.06
CA SER A 269 23.63 -21.37 -64.62
C SER A 269 23.31 -21.31 -63.12
N LEU A 270 22.38 -22.15 -62.65
CA LEU A 270 22.04 -22.26 -61.23
C LEU A 270 23.23 -22.74 -60.39
N GLY A 271 23.99 -23.73 -60.90
CA GLY A 271 25.23 -24.17 -60.27
C GLY A 271 26.29 -23.07 -60.17
N LYS A 272 26.41 -22.19 -61.18
CA LYS A 272 27.27 -21.01 -61.10
C LYS A 272 26.83 -20.06 -59.99
N ILE A 273 25.54 -19.70 -59.92
CA ILE A 273 24.99 -18.81 -58.88
C ILE A 273 25.38 -19.31 -57.48
N PHE A 274 25.18 -20.60 -57.19
CA PHE A 274 25.56 -21.18 -55.89
C PHE A 274 27.07 -21.17 -55.64
N MET A 275 27.92 -21.44 -56.64
CA MET A 275 29.37 -21.40 -56.47
C MET A 275 29.88 -19.97 -56.25
N ASP A 276 29.34 -18.98 -56.97
CA ASP A 276 29.68 -17.56 -56.81
C ASP A 276 29.23 -17.06 -55.43
N THR A 277 28.05 -17.47 -54.93
CA THR A 277 27.63 -17.23 -53.53
C THR A 277 28.61 -17.83 -52.53
N LEU A 278 29.00 -19.11 -52.69
CA LEU A 278 29.91 -19.78 -51.76
C LEU A 278 31.33 -19.15 -51.76
N ASP A 279 31.81 -18.68 -52.90
CA ASP A 279 33.08 -17.96 -53.02
C ASP A 279 33.04 -16.60 -52.30
N VAL A 280 31.94 -15.84 -52.42
CA VAL A 280 31.71 -14.63 -51.62
C VAL A 280 31.67 -14.93 -50.12
N CYS A 281 30.92 -15.95 -49.69
CA CYS A 281 30.84 -16.33 -48.28
C CYS A 281 32.19 -16.81 -47.71
N SER A 282 32.99 -17.51 -48.52
CA SER A 282 34.33 -17.98 -48.12
C SER A 282 35.31 -16.82 -47.87
N LYS A 283 35.08 -15.65 -48.47
CA LYS A 283 35.91 -14.44 -48.31
C LYS A 283 35.47 -13.55 -47.13
N ALA A 284 34.24 -13.72 -46.63
CA ALA A 284 33.68 -12.89 -45.56
C ALA A 284 34.23 -13.20 -44.16
N GLY A 285 34.83 -14.38 -43.96
CA GLY A 285 35.41 -14.81 -42.68
C GLY A 285 34.40 -15.37 -41.68
N HIS A 286 34.88 -16.13 -40.69
CA HIS A 286 34.03 -16.81 -39.71
C HIS A 286 33.57 -15.89 -38.57
N GLY A 287 32.60 -15.02 -38.85
CA GLY A 287 31.83 -14.31 -37.83
C GLY A 287 30.82 -15.22 -37.10
N PRO A 288 30.20 -14.76 -35.99
CA PRO A 288 29.20 -15.52 -35.24
C PRO A 288 27.82 -15.61 -35.92
N SER A 289 27.57 -14.82 -36.97
CA SER A 289 26.27 -14.76 -37.68
C SER A 289 26.46 -14.98 -39.18
N GLN A 290 26.86 -16.18 -39.57
CA GLN A 290 27.11 -16.54 -40.98
C GLN A 290 25.82 -16.72 -41.79
N VAL A 291 24.71 -17.12 -41.17
CA VAL A 291 23.47 -17.45 -41.89
C VAL A 291 22.87 -16.24 -42.63
N PRO A 292 22.67 -15.05 -42.02
CA PRO A 292 22.17 -13.89 -42.76
C PRO A 292 23.10 -13.47 -43.91
N GLN A 293 24.42 -13.55 -43.70
CA GLN A 293 25.43 -13.20 -44.72
C GLN A 293 25.37 -14.14 -45.94
N VAL A 294 25.13 -15.44 -45.72
CA VAL A 294 24.93 -16.42 -46.80
C VAL A 294 23.64 -16.12 -47.58
N LEU A 295 22.56 -15.72 -46.90
CA LEU A 295 21.31 -15.33 -47.55
C LEU A 295 21.46 -14.03 -48.33
N ASP A 296 22.10 -13.00 -47.78
CA ASP A 296 22.35 -11.73 -48.46
C ASP A 296 23.22 -11.93 -49.71
N ALA A 297 24.28 -12.74 -49.63
CA ALA A 297 25.08 -13.13 -50.79
C ALA A 297 24.27 -13.93 -51.82
N LEU A 298 23.37 -14.83 -51.39
CA LEU A 298 22.50 -15.58 -52.29
C LEU A 298 21.50 -14.67 -53.00
N CYS A 299 20.79 -13.81 -52.28
CA CYS A 299 19.85 -12.83 -52.86
C CYS A 299 20.56 -11.90 -53.84
N GLN A 300 21.77 -11.43 -53.53
CA GLN A 300 22.55 -10.59 -54.45
C GLN A 300 22.95 -11.34 -55.74
N GLN A 301 23.37 -12.61 -55.66
CA GLN A 301 23.69 -13.40 -56.87
C GLN A 301 22.43 -13.77 -57.68
N LEU A 302 21.29 -13.99 -57.00
CA LEU A 302 20.00 -14.21 -57.66
C LEU A 302 19.52 -12.95 -58.40
N LEU A 303 19.52 -11.79 -57.75
CA LEU A 303 19.16 -10.49 -58.36
C LEU A 303 20.12 -10.07 -59.48
N SER A 304 21.40 -10.49 -59.39
CA SER A 304 22.39 -10.29 -60.45
C SER A 304 22.21 -11.24 -61.65
N CYS A 305 21.30 -12.21 -61.58
CA CYS A 305 20.98 -13.10 -62.69
C CYS A 305 20.14 -12.36 -63.74
N GLU A 306 20.70 -12.16 -64.94
CA GLU A 306 20.07 -11.38 -66.02
C GLU A 306 18.67 -11.89 -66.39
N LEU A 307 18.46 -13.21 -66.29
CA LEU A 307 17.16 -13.86 -66.51
C LEU A 307 16.04 -13.35 -65.58
N LEU A 308 16.35 -12.85 -64.37
CA LEU A 308 15.34 -12.18 -63.54
C LEU A 308 15.08 -10.76 -64.04
N ARG A 309 16.14 -9.99 -64.31
CA ARG A 309 16.08 -8.58 -64.75
C ARG A 309 15.34 -8.36 -66.07
N GLU A 310 15.33 -9.35 -66.97
CA GLU A 310 14.56 -9.33 -68.22
C GLU A 310 13.01 -9.28 -68.03
N GLY A 311 12.51 -9.34 -66.79
CA GLY A 311 11.08 -9.24 -66.50
C GLY A 311 10.47 -7.82 -66.54
N GLU A 312 11.30 -6.77 -66.41
CA GLU A 312 10.81 -5.39 -66.18
C GLU A 312 11.02 -4.43 -67.35
N GLY A 313 11.56 -4.91 -68.49
CA GLY A 313 11.95 -4.07 -69.63
C GLY A 313 11.50 -4.60 -70.99
N LEU A 314 10.92 -3.69 -71.79
CA LEU A 314 10.63 -3.80 -73.23
C LEU A 314 9.58 -4.85 -73.67
N GLN A 315 8.33 -4.38 -73.75
CA GLN A 315 7.47 -4.78 -74.87
C GLN A 315 8.01 -4.17 -76.18
N THR A 316 8.78 -4.91 -77.00
CA THR A 316 8.97 -4.53 -78.43
C THR A 316 9.43 -5.69 -79.32
N GLY A 317 8.57 -6.08 -80.28
CA GLY A 317 8.98 -6.40 -81.66
C GLY A 317 9.66 -7.73 -81.99
N THR A 318 8.91 -8.59 -82.70
CA THR A 318 9.37 -9.59 -83.72
C THR A 318 10.24 -10.80 -83.26
N GLY A 319 10.04 -12.03 -83.77
CA GLY A 319 8.92 -12.53 -84.57
C GLY A 319 9.22 -13.73 -85.50
N SER A 320 9.02 -14.97 -85.04
CA SER A 320 8.86 -16.21 -85.84
C SER A 320 8.25 -17.31 -84.94
N LYS A 321 7.24 -18.15 -85.26
CA LYS A 321 7.03 -19.10 -86.39
C LYS A 321 8.18 -20.14 -86.46
N ARG A 322 7.99 -21.48 -86.45
CA ARG A 322 6.83 -22.39 -86.65
C ARG A 322 7.05 -23.70 -85.84
N ASP A 323 6.13 -24.66 -85.64
CA ASP A 323 4.65 -24.77 -85.53
C ASP A 323 4.33 -26.23 -85.05
N THR A 324 3.18 -26.48 -84.37
CA THR A 324 2.56 -27.82 -84.09
C THR A 324 3.30 -28.76 -83.09
N ALA A 325 2.65 -29.73 -82.39
CA ALA A 325 1.26 -30.20 -82.41
C ALA A 325 0.70 -30.70 -81.04
N ASN A 326 -0.59 -30.43 -80.82
CA ASN A 326 -1.60 -31.15 -80.03
C ASN A 326 -1.56 -31.26 -78.47
N PRO A 327 -2.75 -31.27 -77.82
CA PRO A 327 -2.90 -31.33 -76.36
C PRO A 327 -3.36 -32.70 -75.82
N LEU A 328 -3.26 -32.90 -74.50
CA LEU A 328 -4.04 -33.90 -73.77
C LEU A 328 -4.82 -33.25 -72.63
N LEU A 329 -6.05 -32.84 -72.95
CA LEU A 329 -7.11 -32.69 -71.96
C LEU A 329 -7.57 -34.09 -71.52
N ILE A 330 -7.52 -34.37 -70.22
CA ILE A 330 -8.40 -35.35 -69.59
C ILE A 330 -9.03 -34.65 -68.39
N SER A 331 -10.36 -34.67 -68.33
CA SER A 331 -11.18 -34.09 -67.28
C SER A 331 -12.19 -35.13 -66.83
N CYS A 332 -12.37 -35.24 -65.51
CA CYS A 332 -13.28 -36.16 -64.82
C CYS A 332 -12.98 -37.65 -65.03
#